data_AF-A0A5B7X5R3-F1
#
_entry.id   AF-A0A5B7X5R3-F1
#
_cell.length_a   1.000
_cell.length_b   1.000
_cell.length_c   1.000
_cell.angle_alpha   90.00
_cell.angle_beta   90.00
_cell.angle_gamma   90.00
#
_symmetry.space_group_name_H-M   'P 1'
#
loop_
_entity.id
_entity.type
_entity.pdbx_description
1 polymer ?
#
loop_
_entity_poly.entity_id
_entity_poly.type
_entity_poly.pdbx_seq_one_letter_code
_entity_poly.pdbx_strand_id
1 'polypeptide(L)'
;MTSKEFKTAISEAKEVLKGKTLIIKFVNGGKIQKLSFSTLKGFGNAILALEKLGAGFGFVKAGNQFVQRGIYKPSEFQTVLTRGVWNEITFLATTVK
;
A
#
# COMPACT_ATOMS: atom_id res chain seq x y z
N MET A 1 4.37 -1.98 10.80
CA MET A 1 4.85 -3.28 10.25
C MET A 1 6.29 -3.09 9.80
N THR A 2 7.09 -4.14 9.82
CA THR A 2 8.43 -4.11 9.24
C THR A 2 8.35 -4.14 7.71
N SER A 3 9.42 -3.71 7.03
CA SER A 3 9.49 -3.82 5.56
C SER A 3 9.33 -5.26 5.07
N LYS A 4 9.86 -6.23 5.82
CA LYS A 4 9.73 -7.66 5.51
C LYS A 4 8.27 -8.12 5.54
N GLU A 5 7.55 -7.81 6.61
CA GLU A 5 6.12 -8.13 6.75
C GLU A 5 5.28 -7.51 5.64
N PHE A 6 5.58 -6.25 5.29
CA PHE A 6 4.92 -5.56 4.19
C PHE A 6 5.11 -6.28 2.86
N LYS A 7 6.36 -6.60 2.51
CA LYS A 7 6.68 -7.30 1.25
C LYS A 7 6.00 -8.66 1.16
N THR A 8 5.98 -9.42 2.26
CA THR A 8 5.26 -10.71 2.33
C THR A 8 3.77 -10.53 2.04
N ALA A 9 3.10 -9.60 2.74
CA ALA A 9 1.68 -9.34 2.54
C ALA A 9 1.35 -8.92 1.09
N ILE A 10 2.18 -8.06 0.49
CA ILE A 10 2.01 -7.66 -0.92
C ILE A 10 2.19 -8.85 -1.87
N SER A 11 3.17 -9.73 -1.60
CA SER A 11 3.42 -10.91 -2.41
C SER A 11 2.23 -11.88 -2.37
N GLU A 12 1.64 -12.09 -1.20
CA GLU A 12 0.47 -12.94 -1.01
C GLU A 12 -0.80 -12.37 -1.66
N ALA A 13 -0.95 -11.05 -1.68
CA ALA A 13 -2.09 -10.38 -2.32
C ALA A 13 -1.86 -10.01 -3.79
N LYS A 14 -0.73 -10.41 -4.39
CA LYS A 14 -0.29 -9.95 -5.72
C LYS A 14 -1.37 -10.09 -6.79
N GLU A 15 -2.05 -11.22 -6.84
CA GLU A 15 -3.12 -11.48 -7.82
C GLU A 15 -4.31 -10.55 -7.61
N VAL A 16 -4.67 -10.27 -6.36
CA VAL A 16 -5.76 -9.35 -6.02
C VAL A 16 -5.37 -7.90 -6.30
N LEU A 17 -4.09 -7.55 -6.27
CA LEU A 17 -3.62 -6.19 -6.56
C LEU A 17 -3.50 -5.89 -8.06
N LYS A 18 -3.49 -6.91 -8.93
CA LYS A 18 -3.41 -6.72 -10.39
C LYS A 18 -4.63 -5.95 -10.90
N GLY A 19 -4.37 -5.03 -11.83
CA GLY A 19 -5.40 -4.19 -12.47
C GLY A 19 -5.98 -3.10 -11.57
N LYS A 20 -5.51 -2.96 -10.33
CA LYS A 20 -5.91 -1.89 -9.41
C LYS A 20 -4.90 -0.74 -9.44
N THR A 21 -5.37 0.45 -9.11
CA THR A 21 -4.50 1.62 -8.90
C THR A 21 -3.89 1.53 -7.51
N LEU A 22 -2.57 1.46 -7.44
CA LEU A 22 -1.80 1.36 -6.20
C LEU A 22 -1.26 2.75 -5.85
N ILE A 23 -1.59 3.22 -4.65
CA ILE A 23 -1.25 4.56 -4.19
C ILE A 23 -0.32 4.45 -3.00
N ILE A 24 0.80 5.16 -3.00
CA ILE A 24 1.65 5.35 -1.83
C ILE A 24 1.49 6.79 -1.37
N LYS A 25 1.06 6.97 -0.12
CA LYS A 25 1.16 8.25 0.60
C LYS A 25 2.47 8.23 1.37
N PHE A 26 3.45 8.98 0.90
CA PHE A 26 4.76 9.10 1.53
C PHE A 26 4.82 10.35 2.41
N VAL A 27 5.05 10.16 3.71
CA VAL A 27 5.19 11.24 4.70
C VAL A 27 6.67 11.43 5.00
N ASN A 28 7.19 12.62 4.70
CA ASN A 28 8.57 12.99 4.97
C ASN A 28 8.63 14.46 5.43
N GLY A 29 8.98 14.68 6.71
CA GLY A 29 9.19 16.03 7.26
C GLY A 29 8.02 16.99 7.04
N GLY A 30 6.83 16.61 7.49
CA GLY A 30 5.60 17.43 7.37
C GLY A 30 4.98 17.50 5.97
N LYS A 31 5.66 16.99 4.92
CA LYS A 31 5.12 16.90 3.56
C LYS A 31 4.53 15.52 3.30
N ILE A 32 3.38 15.48 2.63
CA ILE A 32 2.74 14.25 2.17
C ILE A 32 2.80 14.23 0.63
N GLN A 33 3.52 13.27 0.07
CA GLN A 33 3.58 13.03 -1.36
C GLN A 33 2.69 11.84 -1.72
N LYS A 34 1.87 11.99 -2.78
CA LYS A 34 1.03 10.91 -3.31
C LYS A 34 1.67 10.37 -4.58
N LEU A 35 2.08 9.11 -4.58
CA LEU A 35 2.59 8.39 -5.74
C LEU A 35 1.52 7.39 -6.19
N SER A 36 1.20 7.35 -7.48
CA SER A 36 0.16 6.47 -8.03
C SER A 36 0.74 5.57 -9.11
N PHE A 37 0.36 4.31 -9.10
CA PHE A 37 0.90 3.28 -9.99
C PHE A 37 -0.24 2.42 -10.54
N SER A 38 -0.25 2.23 -11.87
CA SER A 38 -1.14 1.28 -12.55
C SER A 38 -0.52 -0.12 -12.70
N THR A 39 0.77 -0.27 -12.36
CA THR A 39 1.51 -1.54 -12.51
C THR A 39 2.19 -1.96 -11.22
N LEU A 40 2.19 -3.27 -10.96
CA LEU A 40 2.89 -3.87 -9.82
C LEU A 40 4.41 -3.64 -9.87
N LYS A 41 4.99 -3.58 -11.07
CA LYS A 41 6.43 -3.34 -11.26
C LYS A 41 6.81 -1.93 -10.82
N GLY A 42 6.07 -0.91 -11.27
CA GLY A 42 6.31 0.48 -10.86
C GLY A 42 6.13 0.67 -9.36
N PHE A 43 5.06 0.09 -8.81
CA PHE A 43 4.81 0.09 -7.37
C PHE A 43 5.95 -0.57 -6.59
N GLY A 44 6.37 -1.79 -6.96
CA GLY A 44 7.45 -2.51 -6.28
C GLY A 44 8.78 -1.76 -6.29
N ASN A 45 9.14 -1.14 -7.41
CA ASN A 45 10.34 -0.31 -7.51
C ASN A 45 10.30 0.89 -6.57
N ALA A 46 9.13 1.54 -6.43
CA ALA A 46 8.95 2.65 -5.51
C ALA A 46 9.06 2.22 -4.04
N ILE A 47 8.50 1.05 -3.68
CA ILE A 47 8.66 0.49 -2.33
C ILE A 47 10.14 0.26 -2.00
N LEU A 48 10.91 -0.33 -2.91
CA LEU A 48 12.36 -0.55 -2.70
C LEU A 48 13.13 0.77 -2.58
N ALA A 49 12.78 1.79 -3.37
CA ALA A 49 13.40 3.11 -3.27
C ALA A 49 13.08 3.77 -1.92
N LEU A 50 11.83 3.73 -1.46
CA LEU A 50 11.41 4.29 -0.18
C LEU A 50 12.03 3.56 1.01
N GLU A 51 12.15 2.24 0.93
CA GLU A 51 12.85 1.44 1.95
C GLU A 51 14.32 1.85 2.09
N LYS A 52 15.03 2.08 0.97
CA LYS A 52 16.42 2.57 0.99
C LYS A 52 16.54 3.96 1.62
N LEU A 53 15.49 4.77 1.57
CA LEU A 53 15.40 6.06 2.26
C LEU A 53 15.06 5.93 3.75
N GLY A 54 14.93 4.70 4.27
CA GLY A 54 14.57 4.43 5.65
C GLY A 54 13.07 4.52 5.95
N ALA A 55 12.22 4.50 4.92
CA ALA A 55 10.78 4.55 5.14
C ALA A 55 10.25 3.25 5.77
N GLY A 56 9.49 3.39 6.85
CA GLY A 56 8.58 2.37 7.35
C GLY A 56 7.28 2.37 6.56
N PHE A 57 6.65 1.20 6.45
CA PHE A 57 5.36 1.04 5.78
C PHE A 57 4.24 0.81 6.78
N GLY A 58 3.04 1.24 6.44
CA GLY A 58 1.90 1.18 7.34
C GLY A 58 0.57 1.33 6.62
N PHE A 59 -0.45 1.69 7.43
CA PHE A 59 -1.87 1.80 7.12
C PHE A 59 -2.26 1.60 5.67
N VAL A 60 -3.08 0.57 5.45
CA VAL A 60 -3.66 0.29 4.14
C VAL A 60 -5.12 0.72 4.13
N LYS A 61 -5.56 1.34 3.04
CA LYS A 61 -6.98 1.56 2.75
C LYS A 61 -7.30 0.99 1.37
N ALA A 62 -8.43 0.31 1.23
CA ALA A 62 -8.98 -0.11 -0.05
C ALA A 62 -10.20 0.75 -0.36
N GLY A 63 -10.34 1.22 -1.60
CA GLY A 63 -11.40 2.13 -1.99
C GLY A 63 -11.91 1.90 -3.40
N ASN A 64 -13.13 2.38 -3.65
CA ASN A 64 -13.71 2.53 -4.97
C ASN A 64 -14.45 3.88 -5.03
N GLN A 65 -15.21 4.11 -6.10
CA GLN A 65 -15.94 5.36 -6.31
C GLN A 65 -17.05 5.65 -5.28
N PHE A 66 -17.46 4.67 -4.48
CA PHE A 66 -18.57 4.77 -3.53
C PHE A 66 -18.13 4.68 -2.07
N VAL A 67 -17.11 3.87 -1.78
CA VAL A 67 -16.72 3.54 -0.41
C VAL A 67 -15.21 3.43 -0.23
N GLN A 68 -14.75 3.75 0.98
CA GLN A 68 -13.38 3.52 1.44
C GLN A 68 -13.38 2.68 2.71
N ARG A 69 -12.49 1.70 2.78
CA ARG A 69 -12.33 0.80 3.93
C ARG A 69 -10.89 0.78 4.41
N GLY A 70 -10.69 1.09 5.69
CA GLY A 70 -9.40 0.90 6.35
C GLY A 70 -9.10 -0.57 6.60
N ILE A 71 -7.83 -0.95 6.45
CA ILE A 71 -7.28 -2.24 6.85
C ILE A 71 -6.30 -1.95 7.98
N TYR A 72 -6.72 -2.26 9.20
CA TYR A 72 -6.01 -1.87 10.41
C TYR A 72 -5.06 -2.95 10.90
N LYS A 73 -5.31 -4.21 10.52
CA LYS A 73 -4.48 -5.36 10.88
C LYS A 73 -3.95 -6.05 9.61
N PRO A 74 -2.66 -6.47 9.58
CA PRO A 74 -2.12 -7.24 8.46
C PRO A 74 -2.94 -8.51 8.17
N SER A 75 -3.47 -9.17 9.20
CA SER A 75 -4.29 -10.38 9.07
C SER A 75 -5.62 -10.15 8.33
N GLU A 76 -6.13 -8.91 8.29
CA GLU A 76 -7.38 -8.57 7.60
C GLU A 76 -7.14 -8.23 6.13
N PHE A 77 -5.89 -8.03 5.72
CA PHE A 77 -5.54 -7.48 4.41
C PHE A 77 -6.12 -8.30 3.26
N GLN A 78 -5.84 -9.61 3.25
CA GLN A 78 -6.33 -10.48 2.19
C GLN A 78 -7.86 -10.61 2.21
N THR A 79 -8.47 -10.73 3.39
CA THR A 79 -9.92 -10.85 3.55
C THR A 79 -10.65 -9.60 3.06
N VAL A 80 -10.14 -8.40 3.38
CA VAL A 80 -10.75 -7.15 2.92
C VAL A 80 -10.58 -6.99 1.41
N LEU A 81 -9.40 -7.27 0.87
CA LEU A 81 -9.14 -7.14 -0.56
C LEU A 81 -9.97 -8.11 -1.42
N THR A 82 -10.23 -9.32 -0.92
CA THR A 82 -11.00 -10.35 -1.64
C THR A 82 -12.51 -10.14 -1.55
N ARG A 83 -13.03 -9.65 -0.41
CA ARG A 83 -14.47 -9.49 -0.20
C ARG A 83 -15.08 -8.23 -0.82
N GLY A 84 -14.26 -7.34 -1.39
CA GLY A 84 -14.73 -6.07 -1.93
C GLY A 84 -14.28 -5.81 -3.36
N VAL A 85 -15.08 -5.03 -4.09
CA VAL A 85 -14.75 -4.55 -5.43
C VAL A 85 -14.01 -3.22 -5.30
N TRP A 86 -12.68 -3.30 -5.28
CA TRP A 86 -11.80 -2.14 -5.07
C TRP A 86 -11.17 -1.66 -6.37
N ASN A 87 -11.14 -0.35 -6.59
CA ASN A 87 -10.44 0.28 -7.72
C ASN A 87 -9.04 0.76 -7.30
N GLU A 88 -8.90 1.19 -6.04
CA GLU A 88 -7.69 1.81 -5.52
C GLU A 88 -7.26 1.19 -4.19
N ILE A 89 -5.97 0.90 -4.06
CA ILE A 89 -5.36 0.45 -2.80
C ILE A 89 -4.32 1.49 -2.38
N THR A 90 -4.51 2.10 -1.22
CA THR A 90 -3.60 3.11 -0.67
C THR A 90 -2.76 2.52 0.45
N PHE A 91 -1.46 2.77 0.40
CA PHE A 91 -0.46 2.40 1.39
C PHE A 91 0.16 3.66 2.00
N LEU A 92 0.54 3.59 3.27
CA LEU A 92 1.32 4.64 3.92
C LEU A 92 2.80 4.25 3.95
N ALA A 93 3.67 5.20 3.62
CA ALA A 93 5.10 5.13 3.86
C ALA A 93 5.53 6.35 4.68
N THR A 94 6.38 6.18 5.69
CA THR A 94 6.88 7.29 6.54
C THR A 94 8.34 7.11 6.87
N THR A 95 9.14 8.15 6.73
CA THR A 95 10.53 8.21 7.26
C THR A 95 10.59 8.78 8.68
N VAL A 96 9.46 9.27 9.20
CA VAL A 96 9.34 9.82 10.55
C VAL A 96 9.14 8.65 11.52
N LYS A 97 10.02 8.56 12.54
CA LYS A 97 9.92 7.61 13.66
C LYS A 97 8.94 8.09 14.71
#